data_AF-A0A8T2MJ60-F1
#
_entry.id   AF-A0A8T2MJ60-F1
#
_cell.length_a   1.000
_cell.length_b   1.000
_cell.length_c   1.000
_cell.angle_alpha   90.00
_cell.angle_beta   90.00
_cell.angle_gamma   90.00
#
_symmetry.space_group_name_H-M   'P 1'
#
loop_
_entity.id
_entity.type
_entity.pdbx_description
1 polymer ?
#
loop_
_entity_poly.entity_id
_entity_poly.type
_entity_poly.pdbx_seq_one_letter_code
_entity_poly.pdbx_strand_id
1 'polypeptide(L)'
;MHILCVISVVGEVRFLRCVSGNTLGSDKEFIRKLKEGIPGLKDESNVEKCDFILVFCPVVSRAETNIEAALKKLQDLSGSKDAVLVVLHHTFDQEMTVADSSRSVNRENTLTVDCLFHEGRGLLQCYRNQEALEKVIRWEKIQNVPQTGSGGHMDPQQTPQILKSNNLNINSREKMKSFSNINMNSRGEMKLLGNLNKNSREKTKSFSNNNKNSREKTKSFSNNNKNSREKNKNSREKTKSFSNNNMNSREKTKSFSKNNTMN
;
A
#
# COMPACT_ATOMS: atom_id res chain seq x y z
N MET A 1 30.36 43.85 14.88
CA MET A 1 30.20 42.50 14.29
C MET A 1 29.99 41.49 15.40
N HIS A 2 28.74 41.22 15.80
CA HIS A 2 28.37 40.01 16.52
C HIS A 2 26.93 39.67 16.14
N ILE A 3 26.74 39.31 14.87
CA ILE A 3 25.60 38.46 14.50
C ILE A 3 26.01 37.08 15.00
N LEU A 4 25.74 36.81 16.28
CA LEU A 4 25.68 35.44 16.76
C LEU A 4 24.49 34.82 16.04
N CYS A 5 24.85 34.07 15.00
CA CYS A 5 23.99 33.15 14.29
C CYS A 5 23.13 32.41 15.33
N VAL A 6 21.83 32.69 15.32
CA VAL A 6 20.85 31.84 15.99
C VAL A 6 20.84 30.55 15.17
N ILE A 7 21.80 29.69 15.44
CA ILE A 7 21.69 28.27 15.09
C ILE A 7 20.55 27.81 16.00
N SER A 8 19.31 27.86 15.51
CA SER A 8 18.28 26.99 16.04
C SER A 8 18.88 25.60 15.96
N VAL A 9 19.25 25.04 17.11
CA VAL A 9 19.57 23.63 17.23
C VAL A 9 18.30 22.93 16.76
N VAL A 10 18.29 22.50 15.51
CA VAL A 10 17.20 21.67 14.98
C VAL A 10 17.40 20.34 15.70
N GLY A 11 16.71 20.18 16.82
CA GLY A 11 16.72 18.95 17.59
C GLY A 11 16.33 17.79 16.69
N GLU A 12 17.04 16.67 16.81
CA GLU A 12 16.65 15.46 16.10
C GLU A 12 15.38 14.92 16.75
N VAL A 13 14.32 14.78 15.95
CA VAL A 13 13.05 14.19 16.39
C VAL A 13 12.95 12.79 15.82
N ARG A 14 12.64 11.81 16.65
CA ARG A 14 12.57 10.39 16.31
C ARG A 14 11.14 9.90 16.41
N PHE A 15 10.66 9.20 15.39
CA PHE A 15 9.35 8.57 15.41
C PHE A 15 9.47 7.06 15.27
N LEU A 16 8.60 6.31 15.95
CA LEU A 16 8.41 4.89 15.71
C LEU A 16 7.21 4.67 14.79
N ARG A 17 7.42 3.95 13.68
CA ARG A 17 6.33 3.59 12.75
C ARG A 17 5.56 2.38 13.26
N CYS A 18 4.27 2.54 13.51
CA CYS A 18 3.34 1.46 13.82
C CYS A 18 2.27 1.37 12.72
N VAL A 19 1.97 0.17 12.23
CA VAL A 19 0.97 -0.03 11.17
C VAL A 19 -0.02 -1.12 11.59
N SER A 20 -1.32 -0.85 11.54
CA SER A 20 -2.36 -1.82 11.95
C SER A 20 -2.91 -2.68 10.80
N GLY A 21 -2.58 -2.38 9.55
CA GLY A 21 -3.03 -3.15 8.38
C GLY A 21 -2.26 -2.86 7.10
N ASN A 22 -2.79 -3.28 5.94
CA ASN A 22 -2.14 -3.03 4.66
C ASN A 22 -2.40 -1.59 4.18
N THR A 23 -1.34 -0.79 4.12
CA THR A 23 -1.35 0.62 3.71
C THR A 23 -1.02 0.83 2.24
N LEU A 24 -0.67 -0.24 1.50
CA LEU A 24 -0.28 -0.16 0.08
C LEU A 24 0.87 0.82 -0.19
N GLY A 25 1.75 1.02 0.81
CA GLY A 25 2.88 1.93 0.74
C GLY A 25 2.55 3.40 1.04
N SER A 26 1.29 3.76 1.28
CA SER A 26 0.87 5.13 1.59
C SER A 26 1.48 5.67 2.87
N ASP A 27 1.77 4.81 3.84
CA ASP A 27 2.47 5.18 5.07
C ASP A 27 3.93 5.60 4.81
N LYS A 28 4.63 4.91 3.91
CA LYS A 28 5.98 5.30 3.48
C LYS A 28 5.96 6.64 2.76
N GLU A 29 4.96 6.86 1.90
CA GLU A 29 4.81 8.12 1.19
C GLU A 29 4.46 9.28 2.14
N PHE A 30 3.58 9.04 3.13
CA PHE A 30 3.25 10.00 4.16
C PHE A 30 4.50 10.38 4.97
N ILE A 31 5.29 9.39 5.42
CA ILE A 31 6.56 9.62 6.13
C ILE A 31 7.54 10.42 5.28
N ARG A 32 7.68 10.11 3.99
CA ARG A 32 8.56 10.86 3.08
C ARG A 32 8.18 12.34 3.06
N LYS A 33 6.89 12.65 2.85
CA LYS A 33 6.38 14.04 2.85
C LYS A 33 6.52 14.70 4.22
N LEU A 34 6.37 13.93 5.30
CA LEU A 34 6.53 14.44 6.66
C LEU A 34 7.99 14.83 6.95
N LYS A 35 8.96 14.00 6.53
CA LYS A 35 10.40 14.31 6.63
C LYS A 35 10.81 15.54 5.82
N GLU A 36 10.10 15.87 4.74
CA GLU A 36 10.30 17.12 3.97
C GLU A 36 9.83 18.35 4.76
N GLY A 37 8.81 18.21 5.62
CA GLY A 37 8.26 19.30 6.43
C GLY A 37 8.87 19.46 7.82
N ILE A 38 9.54 18.43 8.33
CA ILE A 38 10.19 18.39 9.65
C ILE A 38 11.68 18.03 9.46
N PRO A 39 12.56 19.04 9.32
CA PRO A 39 14.00 18.80 9.24
C PRO A 39 14.51 18.06 10.47
N GLY A 40 15.32 17.01 10.28
CA GLY A 40 15.85 16.21 11.38
C GLY A 40 14.95 15.06 11.86
N LEU A 41 13.78 14.86 11.25
CA LEU A 41 12.89 13.73 11.56
C LEU A 41 13.50 12.38 11.14
N LYS A 42 13.74 11.49 12.11
CA LYS A 42 14.35 10.17 11.93
C LYS A 42 13.41 9.05 12.36
N ASP A 43 13.48 7.92 11.68
CA ASP A 43 12.82 6.70 12.12
C ASP A 43 13.62 6.04 13.25
N GLU A 44 12.91 5.51 14.23
CA GLU A 44 13.45 4.77 15.35
C GLU A 44 12.70 3.44 15.52
N SER A 45 13.44 2.39 15.81
CA SER A 45 12.93 1.03 15.99
C SER A 45 12.63 0.71 17.46
N ASN A 46 13.25 1.44 18.38
CA ASN A 46 13.06 1.28 19.82
C ASN A 46 12.04 2.31 20.35
N VAL A 47 10.95 1.80 20.94
CA VAL A 47 9.87 2.61 21.51
C VAL A 47 10.33 3.57 22.62
N GLU A 48 11.37 3.23 23.37
CA GLU A 48 11.88 4.08 24.44
C GLU A 48 12.62 5.30 23.87
N LYS A 49 13.32 5.11 22.74
CA LYS A 49 14.16 6.12 22.09
C LYS A 49 13.40 7.05 21.14
N CYS A 50 12.19 6.68 20.70
CA CYS A 50 11.38 7.55 19.86
C CYS A 50 10.69 8.64 20.70
N ASP A 51 10.53 9.83 20.15
CA ASP A 51 9.82 10.93 20.81
C ASP A 51 8.29 10.74 20.69
N PHE A 52 7.82 10.21 19.55
CA PHE A 52 6.40 9.85 19.36
C PHE A 52 6.22 8.62 18.47
N ILE A 53 5.02 8.05 18.47
CA ILE A 53 4.63 6.90 17.64
C ILE A 53 3.73 7.38 16.49
N LEU A 54 4.12 7.12 15.25
CA LEU A 54 3.32 7.37 14.06
C LEU A 54 2.55 6.10 13.69
N VAL A 55 1.25 6.08 14.02
CA VAL A 55 0.36 4.95 13.82
C VAL A 55 -0.42 5.10 12.52
N PHE A 56 -0.36 4.11 11.64
CA PHE A 56 -1.13 4.07 10.39
C PHE A 56 -2.27 3.06 10.49
N CYS A 57 -3.49 3.55 10.28
CA CYS A 57 -4.73 2.79 10.38
C CYS A 57 -5.50 2.80 9.05
N PRO A 58 -5.25 1.83 8.15
CA PRO A 58 -6.09 1.66 6.97
C PRO A 58 -7.50 1.20 7.34
N VAL A 59 -8.50 1.90 6.84
CA VAL A 59 -9.92 1.56 6.97
C VAL A 59 -10.26 0.56 5.87
N VAL A 60 -10.49 -0.69 6.26
CA VAL A 60 -10.83 -1.80 5.35
C VAL A 60 -12.33 -2.05 5.32
N SER A 61 -13.01 -1.80 6.44
CA SER A 61 -14.46 -2.01 6.58
C SER A 61 -15.12 -0.83 7.28
N ARG A 62 -14.89 -0.70 8.59
CA ARG A 62 -15.47 0.32 9.46
C ARG A 62 -14.36 1.04 10.20
N ALA A 63 -14.38 2.36 10.12
CA ALA A 63 -13.37 3.21 10.73
C ALA A 63 -13.21 2.91 12.23
N GLU A 64 -14.31 2.87 12.98
CA GLU A 64 -14.30 2.64 14.45
C GLU A 64 -13.57 1.36 14.84
N THR A 65 -13.93 0.22 14.24
CA THR A 65 -13.30 -1.08 14.54
C THR A 65 -11.81 -1.07 14.16
N ASN A 66 -11.45 -0.46 13.03
CA ASN A 66 -10.06 -0.38 12.61
C ASN A 66 -9.25 0.55 13.54
N ILE A 67 -9.83 1.66 13.97
CA ILE A 67 -9.24 2.61 14.93
C ILE A 67 -9.04 1.92 16.28
N GLU A 68 -10.04 1.22 16.80
CA GLU A 68 -9.94 0.47 18.07
C GLU A 68 -8.79 -0.54 18.03
N ALA A 69 -8.67 -1.30 16.94
CA ALA A 69 -7.56 -2.25 16.77
C ALA A 69 -6.19 -1.53 16.68
N ALA A 70 -6.12 -0.38 16.02
CA ALA A 70 -4.90 0.42 15.95
C ALA A 70 -4.51 1.00 17.31
N LEU A 71 -5.48 1.49 18.10
CA LEU A 71 -5.28 2.02 19.44
C LEU A 71 -4.89 0.92 20.43
N LYS A 72 -5.48 -0.28 20.32
CA LYS A 72 -5.05 -1.44 21.13
C LYS A 72 -3.59 -1.78 20.85
N LYS A 73 -3.21 -1.85 19.57
CA LYS A 73 -1.81 -2.08 19.17
C LYS A 73 -0.87 -0.97 19.67
N LEU A 74 -1.31 0.28 19.66
CA LEU A 74 -0.57 1.39 20.24
C LEU A 74 -0.41 1.23 21.76
N GLN A 75 -1.47 0.87 22.48
CA GLN A 75 -1.46 0.67 23.92
C GLN A 75 -0.50 -0.47 24.32
N ASP A 76 -0.50 -1.56 23.56
CA ASP A 76 0.41 -2.71 23.76
C ASP A 76 1.88 -2.32 23.51
N LEU A 77 2.14 -1.33 22.63
CA LEU A 77 3.47 -0.79 22.37
C LEU A 77 3.92 0.22 23.45
N SER A 78 3.04 1.18 23.78
CA SER A 78 3.27 2.17 24.82
C SER A 78 1.98 2.92 25.16
N GLY A 79 1.56 2.84 26.43
CA GLY A 79 0.42 3.60 26.93
C GLY A 79 0.68 5.12 27.02
N SER A 80 1.92 5.53 27.25
CA SER A 80 2.26 6.92 27.62
C SER A 80 2.95 7.76 26.55
N LYS A 81 3.52 7.15 25.49
CA LYS A 81 4.19 7.91 24.41
C LYS A 81 3.20 8.73 23.59
N ASP A 82 3.56 9.96 23.23
CA ASP A 82 2.76 10.73 22.29
C ASP A 82 2.57 9.97 20.98
N ALA A 83 1.40 10.12 20.37
CA ALA A 83 1.09 9.41 19.14
C ALA A 83 0.40 10.31 18.11
N VAL A 84 0.66 9.99 16.85
CA VAL A 84 -0.07 10.53 15.70
C VAL A 84 -0.76 9.35 15.03
N LEU A 85 -2.09 9.31 15.07
CA LEU A 85 -2.91 8.34 14.37
C LEU A 85 -3.32 8.89 13.01
N VAL A 86 -2.77 8.29 11.95
CA VAL A 86 -3.10 8.56 10.55
C VAL A 86 -4.12 7.51 10.09
N VAL A 87 -5.38 7.92 9.98
CA VAL A 87 -6.48 7.07 9.49
C VAL A 87 -6.52 7.16 7.96
N LEU A 88 -6.30 6.04 7.29
CA LEU A 88 -6.22 5.94 5.83
C LEU A 88 -7.53 5.38 5.27
N HIS A 89 -8.38 6.25 4.71
CA HIS A 89 -9.65 5.89 4.10
C HIS A 89 -9.45 5.47 2.64
N HIS A 90 -9.81 4.23 2.32
CA HIS A 90 -9.66 3.70 0.98
C HIS A 90 -10.73 4.28 0.04
N THR A 91 -10.32 5.13 -0.90
CA THR A 91 -11.24 5.76 -1.86
C THR A 91 -10.50 6.22 -3.11
N PHE A 92 -11.19 6.23 -4.24
CA PHE A 92 -10.71 6.91 -5.45
C PHE A 92 -11.14 8.39 -5.49
N ASP A 93 -12.14 8.78 -4.71
CA ASP A 93 -12.63 10.17 -4.69
C ASP A 93 -11.71 11.06 -3.83
N GLN A 94 -11.10 12.07 -4.45
CA GLN A 94 -10.19 13.00 -3.78
C GLN A 94 -10.92 14.03 -2.90
N GLU A 95 -12.22 14.22 -3.15
CA GLU A 95 -13.08 15.17 -2.44
C GLU A 95 -13.98 14.44 -1.43
N MET A 96 -13.72 13.15 -1.16
CA MET A 96 -14.51 12.37 -0.23
C MET A 96 -14.55 13.05 1.15
N THR A 97 -15.77 13.34 1.59
CA THR A 97 -16.04 13.71 2.97
C THR A 97 -15.95 12.47 3.83
N VAL A 98 -15.02 12.46 4.78
CA VAL A 98 -14.96 11.46 5.85
C VAL A 98 -15.35 12.11 7.16
N ALA A 99 -15.99 11.35 8.04
CA ALA A 99 -16.25 11.77 9.41
C ALA A 99 -14.91 12.00 10.14
N ASP A 100 -14.91 12.94 11.09
CA ASP A 100 -13.74 13.20 11.92
C ASP A 100 -13.45 11.99 12.82
N SER A 101 -12.36 11.28 12.51
CA SER A 101 -11.97 10.05 13.22
C SER A 101 -11.50 10.31 14.65
N SER A 102 -11.16 11.56 15.02
CA SER A 102 -10.78 11.89 16.40
C SER A 102 -11.90 11.61 17.41
N ARG A 103 -13.16 11.60 16.94
CA ARG A 103 -14.34 11.27 17.75
C ARG A 103 -14.36 9.82 18.25
N SER A 104 -13.57 8.95 17.64
CA SER A 104 -13.44 7.54 18.02
C SER A 104 -12.16 7.27 18.85
N VAL A 105 -11.46 8.32 19.29
CA VAL A 105 -10.19 8.23 20.01
C VAL A 105 -10.32 8.87 21.39
N ASN A 106 -10.23 8.06 22.44
CA ASN A 106 -10.34 8.51 23.84
C ASN A 106 -8.98 8.71 24.53
N ARG A 107 -7.88 8.69 23.76
CA ARG A 107 -6.51 8.76 24.28
C ARG A 107 -5.96 10.19 24.15
N GLU A 108 -5.76 10.86 25.28
CA GLU A 108 -5.46 12.31 25.33
C GLU A 108 -4.18 12.71 24.57
N ASN A 109 -3.13 11.90 24.65
CA ASN A 109 -1.84 12.13 23.99
C ASN A 109 -1.79 11.58 22.55
N THR A 110 -2.91 11.71 21.81
CA THR A 110 -3.01 11.22 20.43
C THR A 110 -3.58 12.28 19.49
N LEU A 111 -2.74 12.80 18.60
CA LEU A 111 -3.20 13.57 17.46
C LEU A 111 -3.83 12.63 16.42
N THR A 112 -5.06 12.90 16.00
CA THR A 112 -5.69 12.15 14.91
C THR A 112 -5.80 12.99 13.64
N VAL A 113 -5.46 12.38 12.51
CA VAL A 113 -5.58 12.95 11.16
C VAL A 113 -6.18 11.94 10.19
N ASP A 114 -7.05 12.43 9.31
CA ASP A 114 -7.68 11.64 8.27
C ASP A 114 -6.98 11.84 6.92
N CYS A 115 -6.71 10.75 6.21
CA CYS A 115 -6.07 10.73 4.91
C CYS A 115 -6.80 9.80 3.95
N LEU A 116 -6.73 10.09 2.65
CA LEU A 116 -7.31 9.28 1.59
C LEU A 116 -6.21 8.53 0.83
N PHE A 117 -6.44 7.26 0.52
CA PHE A 117 -5.52 6.46 -0.28
C PHE A 117 -6.27 5.50 -1.22
N HIS A 118 -5.58 5.02 -2.25
CA HIS A 118 -6.14 4.09 -3.23
C HIS A 118 -5.07 3.13 -3.74
N GLU A 119 -5.42 1.85 -3.94
CA GLU A 119 -4.51 0.82 -4.43
C GLU A 119 -3.70 1.19 -5.69
N GLY A 120 -4.34 1.84 -6.67
CA GLY A 120 -3.69 2.25 -7.92
C GLY A 120 -2.93 3.59 -7.86
N ARG A 121 -3.03 4.35 -6.78
CA ARG A 121 -2.44 5.70 -6.66
C ARG A 121 -1.61 5.92 -5.39
N GLY A 122 -1.66 5.01 -4.42
CA GLY A 122 -1.06 5.23 -3.11
C GLY A 122 -1.79 6.33 -2.35
N LEU A 123 -1.02 7.15 -1.62
CA LEU A 123 -1.57 8.28 -0.86
C LEU A 123 -2.05 9.36 -1.84
N LEU A 124 -3.32 9.76 -1.75
CA LEU A 124 -3.86 10.72 -2.73
C LEU A 124 -3.20 12.10 -2.57
N GLN A 125 -3.02 12.79 -3.70
CA GLN A 125 -2.70 14.22 -3.72
C GLN A 125 -4.01 15.00 -3.69
N CYS A 126 -4.45 15.38 -2.50
CA CYS A 126 -5.68 16.16 -2.28
C CYS A 126 -5.52 17.11 -1.09
N TYR A 127 -6.46 18.05 -0.96
CA TYR A 127 -6.46 19.04 0.12
C TYR A 127 -6.42 18.40 1.51
N ARG A 128 -7.24 17.37 1.75
CA ARG A 128 -7.29 16.66 3.04
C ARG A 128 -5.93 16.10 3.46
N ASN A 129 -5.22 15.43 2.56
CA ASN A 129 -3.92 14.84 2.88
C ASN A 129 -2.84 15.90 3.13
N GLN A 130 -2.92 17.02 2.41
CA GLN A 130 -2.05 18.17 2.65
C GLN A 130 -2.32 18.79 4.02
N GLU A 131 -3.59 19.03 4.36
CA GLU A 131 -4.02 19.54 5.65
C GLU A 131 -3.60 18.60 6.81
N ALA A 132 -3.74 17.29 6.62
CA ALA A 132 -3.28 16.28 7.56
C ALA A 132 -1.78 16.39 7.82
N LEU A 133 -0.95 16.45 6.77
CA LEU A 133 0.50 16.63 6.90
C LEU A 133 0.84 17.92 7.63
N GLU A 134 0.24 19.04 7.24
CA GLU A 134 0.48 20.33 7.89
C GLU A 134 0.07 20.34 9.36
N LYS A 135 -1.03 19.64 9.72
CA LYS A 135 -1.47 19.50 11.10
C LYS A 135 -0.45 18.73 11.94
N VAL A 136 0.13 17.65 11.40
CA VAL A 136 1.20 16.90 12.08
C VAL A 136 2.47 17.75 12.23
N ILE A 137 2.89 18.45 11.17
CA ILE A 137 4.06 19.35 11.21
C ILE A 137 3.88 20.46 12.26
N ARG A 138 2.69 21.05 12.35
CA ARG A 138 2.40 22.07 13.37
C ARG A 138 2.38 21.49 14.78
N TRP A 139 1.77 20.32 14.95
CA TRP A 139 1.68 19.66 16.25
C TRP A 139 3.08 19.35 16.82
N GLU A 140 3.99 18.83 16.00
CA GLU A 140 5.37 18.54 16.41
C GLU A 140 6.10 19.82 16.85
N LYS A 141 5.98 20.91 16.09
CA LYS A 141 6.60 22.20 16.44
C LYS A 141 6.11 22.78 17.77
N ILE A 142 4.86 22.51 18.16
CA ILE A 142 4.29 23.00 19.42
C ILE A 142 4.83 22.21 20.62
N GLN A 143 5.15 20.92 20.46
CA GLN A 143 5.74 20.11 21.54
C GLN A 143 7.16 20.56 21.93
N ASN A 144 7.86 21.29 21.06
CA ASN A 144 9.25 21.72 21.26
C ASN A 144 9.40 23.15 21.81
N VAL A 145 8.34 23.78 22.34
CA VAL A 145 8.43 25.10 22.99
C VAL A 145 8.99 24.96 24.41
N PRO A 146 10.11 25.64 24.78
CA PRO A 146 10.64 25.60 26.13
C PRO A 146 9.64 26.21 27.13
N GLN A 147 9.18 25.41 28.09
CA GLN A 147 8.39 25.88 29.24
C GLN A 147 9.31 26.71 30.15
N THR A 148 9.25 28.04 30.07
CA THR A 148 9.87 28.92 31.08
C THR A 148 9.00 28.93 32.32
N GLY A 149 9.47 28.31 33.39
CA GLY A 149 8.78 28.30 34.68
C GLY A 149 8.80 29.66 35.37
N SER A 150 7.68 30.00 36.02
CA SER A 150 7.66 30.74 37.27
C SER A 150 6.33 30.47 37.97
N GLY A 151 6.40 29.91 39.18
CA GLY A 151 5.25 29.65 40.02
C GLY A 151 4.49 30.93 40.37
N GLY A 152 3.17 30.85 40.27
CA GLY A 152 2.21 31.79 40.82
C GLY A 152 0.91 31.03 41.03
N HIS A 153 0.41 31.03 42.27
CA HIS A 153 -0.92 30.55 42.63
C HIS A 153 -1.96 31.23 41.73
N MET A 154 -2.65 30.45 40.88
CA MET A 154 -3.66 30.97 39.95
C MET A 154 -4.98 30.22 40.11
N ASP A 155 -6.01 31.05 40.25
CA ASP A 155 -7.45 30.83 40.30
C ASP A 155 -7.97 29.73 39.36
N PRO A 156 -8.96 28.87 39.73
CA PRO A 156 -9.35 27.69 38.93
C PRO A 156 -10.07 27.95 37.60
N GLN A 157 -10.00 29.15 37.02
CA GLN A 157 -10.77 29.50 35.81
C GLN A 157 -9.93 29.79 34.55
N GLN A 158 -8.61 29.53 34.54
CA GLN A 158 -7.80 29.63 33.31
C GLN A 158 -6.97 28.37 33.06
N THR A 159 -7.62 27.35 32.51
CA THR A 159 -6.96 26.33 31.67
C THR A 159 -6.77 26.89 30.26
N PRO A 160 -5.63 26.65 29.57
CA PRO A 160 -5.47 27.07 28.18
C PRO A 160 -6.48 26.33 27.29
N GLN A 161 -7.46 27.04 26.76
CA GLN A 161 -8.47 26.55 25.80
C GLN A 161 -7.87 26.21 24.41
N ILE A 162 -6.58 25.89 24.31
CA ILE A 162 -5.85 25.69 23.04
C ILE A 162 -6.07 24.27 22.51
N LEU A 163 -7.34 23.87 22.35
CA LEU A 163 -7.78 23.01 21.26
C LEU A 163 -9.28 23.16 21.02
N LYS A 164 -9.83 24.37 21.16
CA LYS A 164 -11.19 24.68 20.72
C LYS A 164 -11.15 26.02 20.03
N SER A 165 -11.50 26.03 18.75
CA SER A 165 -11.53 27.14 17.79
C SER A 165 -10.19 27.62 17.22
N ASN A 166 -9.97 27.32 15.94
CA ASN A 166 -9.16 28.13 15.03
C ASN A 166 -9.83 28.15 13.66
N ASN A 167 -10.94 28.88 13.58
CA ASN A 167 -11.38 29.51 12.34
C ASN A 167 -10.53 30.78 12.17
N LEU A 168 -9.43 30.68 11.44
CA LEU A 168 -8.71 31.85 10.91
C LEU A 168 -8.84 31.82 9.39
N ASN A 169 -9.99 32.29 8.93
CA ASN A 169 -10.23 32.71 7.56
C ASN A 169 -9.54 34.07 7.36
N ILE A 170 -8.28 34.03 6.90
CA ILE A 170 -7.64 35.18 6.25
C ILE A 170 -7.06 34.67 4.92
N ASN A 171 -7.64 35.18 3.83
CA ASN A 171 -7.31 35.03 2.41
C ASN A 171 -7.47 33.65 1.72
N SER A 172 -8.59 32.98 2.01
CA SER A 172 -9.10 31.83 1.24
C SER A 172 -9.22 32.11 -0.27
N ARG A 173 -9.52 33.36 -0.66
CA ARG A 173 -9.74 33.77 -2.07
C ARG A 173 -8.46 33.96 -2.88
N GLU A 174 -7.38 34.45 -2.27
CA GLU A 174 -6.09 34.62 -2.95
C GLU A 174 -5.30 33.30 -3.03
N LYS A 175 -5.39 32.47 -1.97
CA LYS A 175 -4.93 31.07 -2.04
C LYS A 175 -5.66 30.33 -3.16
N MET A 176 -7.00 30.41 -3.26
CA MET A 176 -7.77 29.77 -4.34
C MET A 176 -7.31 30.17 -5.75
N LYS A 177 -6.98 31.45 -5.98
CA LYS A 177 -6.51 31.94 -7.30
C LYS A 177 -5.11 31.42 -7.65
N SER A 178 -4.21 31.36 -6.67
CA SER A 178 -2.89 30.75 -6.82
C SER A 178 -3.00 29.24 -7.09
N PHE A 179 -3.86 28.54 -6.34
CA PHE A 179 -4.14 27.13 -6.54
C PHE A 179 -4.77 26.83 -7.90
N SER A 180 -5.69 27.66 -8.40
CA SER A 180 -6.28 27.46 -9.73
C SER A 180 -5.25 27.61 -10.85
N ASN A 181 -4.30 28.53 -10.74
CA ASN A 181 -3.27 28.75 -11.76
C ASN A 181 -2.22 27.64 -11.77
N ILE A 182 -1.79 27.14 -10.61
CA ILE A 182 -0.90 25.97 -10.50
C ILE A 182 -1.60 24.70 -11.01
N ASN A 183 -2.90 24.54 -10.71
CA ASN A 183 -3.69 23.39 -11.15
C ASN A 183 -3.96 23.39 -12.67
N MET A 184 -4.06 24.56 -13.32
CA MET A 184 -4.19 24.62 -14.79
C MET A 184 -2.94 24.11 -15.51
N ASN A 185 -1.75 24.47 -15.02
CA ASN A 185 -0.47 23.99 -15.58
C ASN A 185 -0.26 22.50 -15.33
N SER A 186 -0.53 22.02 -14.10
CA SER A 186 -0.41 20.59 -13.79
C SER A 186 -1.47 19.73 -14.48
N ARG A 187 -2.67 20.25 -14.79
CA ARG A 187 -3.71 19.54 -15.56
C ARG A 187 -3.34 19.38 -17.03
N GLY A 188 -2.57 20.31 -17.60
CA GLY A 188 -1.95 20.17 -18.91
C GLY A 188 -0.93 19.02 -18.95
N GLU A 189 -0.03 18.98 -17.94
CA GLU A 189 0.93 17.88 -17.77
C GLU A 189 0.25 16.55 -17.44
N MET A 190 -0.82 16.54 -16.64
CA MET A 190 -1.60 15.33 -16.31
C MET A 190 -2.34 14.76 -17.53
N LYS A 191 -2.81 15.60 -18.45
CA LYS A 191 -3.38 15.14 -19.73
C LYS A 191 -2.31 14.48 -20.60
N LEU A 192 -1.10 15.04 -20.63
CA LEU A 192 0.06 14.47 -21.33
C LEU A 192 0.49 13.12 -20.72
N LEU A 193 0.63 13.05 -19.40
CA LEU A 193 0.92 11.81 -18.67
C LEU A 193 -0.20 10.77 -18.81
N GLY A 194 -1.46 11.21 -18.82
CA GLY A 194 -2.62 10.36 -19.05
C GLY A 194 -2.61 9.73 -20.45
N ASN A 195 -2.23 10.47 -21.48
CA ASN A 195 -2.09 9.95 -22.84
C ASN A 195 -0.90 9.00 -22.98
N LEU A 196 0.24 9.32 -22.35
CA LEU A 196 1.40 8.41 -22.29
C LEU A 196 1.08 7.10 -21.56
N ASN A 197 0.31 7.16 -20.48
CA ASN A 197 -0.11 5.97 -19.71
C ASN A 197 -1.21 5.16 -20.42
N LYS A 198 -2.09 5.79 -21.20
CA LYS A 198 -3.02 5.08 -22.09
C LYS A 198 -2.25 4.31 -23.18
N ASN A 199 -1.28 4.95 -23.83
CA ASN A 199 -0.42 4.31 -24.84
C ASN A 199 0.42 3.16 -24.24
N SER A 200 0.93 3.32 -23.03
CA SER A 200 1.65 2.24 -22.34
C SER A 200 0.73 1.08 -21.95
N ARG A 201 -0.50 1.35 -21.48
CA ARG A 201 -1.52 0.32 -21.21
C ARG A 201 -1.98 -0.42 -22.46
N GLU A 202 -2.09 0.27 -23.60
CA GLU A 202 -2.41 -0.38 -24.87
C GLU A 202 -1.26 -1.27 -25.36
N LYS A 203 -0.01 -0.84 -25.17
CA LYS A 203 1.19 -1.68 -25.43
C LYS A 203 1.29 -2.88 -24.48
N THR A 204 0.92 -2.76 -23.21
CA THR A 204 0.93 -3.91 -22.29
C THR A 204 -0.22 -4.88 -22.55
N LYS A 205 -1.40 -4.38 -22.95
CA LYS A 205 -2.52 -5.22 -23.40
C LYS A 205 -2.18 -6.00 -24.68
N SER A 206 -1.52 -5.37 -25.65
CA SER A 206 -1.09 -6.05 -26.88
C SER A 206 -0.02 -7.10 -26.59
N PHE A 207 0.96 -6.81 -25.72
CA PHE A 207 1.96 -7.78 -25.28
C PHE A 207 1.34 -8.98 -24.56
N SER A 208 0.36 -8.73 -23.67
CA SER A 208 -0.37 -9.79 -22.96
C SER A 208 -1.18 -10.69 -23.90
N ASN A 209 -1.86 -10.11 -24.90
CA ASN A 209 -2.57 -10.87 -25.92
C ASN A 209 -1.63 -11.71 -26.80
N ASN A 210 -0.49 -11.17 -27.20
CA ASN A 210 0.53 -11.92 -27.93
C ASN A 210 1.06 -13.09 -27.11
N ASN A 211 1.24 -12.90 -25.80
CA ASN A 211 1.70 -13.96 -24.90
C ASN A 211 0.62 -15.04 -24.71
N LYS A 212 -0.67 -14.68 -24.60
CA LYS A 212 -1.79 -15.64 -24.61
C LYS A 212 -1.84 -16.47 -25.91
N ASN A 213 -1.75 -15.81 -27.06
CA ASN A 213 -1.71 -16.50 -28.37
C ASN A 213 -0.50 -17.44 -28.48
N SER A 214 0.66 -17.06 -27.94
CA SER A 214 1.83 -17.94 -27.91
C SER A 214 1.62 -19.17 -27.01
N ARG A 215 0.95 -19.02 -25.86
CA ARG A 215 0.60 -20.13 -24.96
C ARG A 215 -0.45 -21.07 -25.55
N GLU A 216 -1.38 -20.54 -26.34
CA GLU A 216 -2.35 -21.38 -27.06
C GLU A 216 -1.68 -22.17 -28.18
N LYS A 217 -0.73 -21.58 -28.91
CA LYS A 217 0.10 -22.29 -29.89
C LYS A 217 0.98 -23.38 -29.28
N THR A 218 1.54 -23.16 -28.07
CA THR A 218 2.32 -24.22 -27.40
C THR A 218 1.44 -25.34 -26.86
N LYS A 219 0.23 -25.03 -26.37
CA LYS A 219 -0.77 -26.03 -25.98
C LYS A 219 -1.22 -26.90 -27.16
N SER A 220 -1.49 -26.30 -28.33
CA SER A 220 -1.89 -27.05 -29.52
C SER A 220 -0.77 -27.97 -30.02
N PHE A 221 0.49 -27.49 -30.01
CA PHE A 221 1.65 -28.32 -30.35
C PHE A 221 1.82 -29.50 -29.39
N SER A 222 1.65 -29.28 -28.08
CA SER A 222 1.72 -30.34 -27.07
C SER A 222 0.63 -31.41 -27.27
N ASN A 223 -0.61 -31.00 -27.58
CA ASN A 223 -1.71 -31.92 -27.85
C ASN A 223 -1.47 -32.74 -29.13
N ASN A 224 -0.98 -32.12 -30.20
CA ASN A 224 -0.64 -32.83 -31.43
C ASN A 224 0.46 -33.88 -31.19
N ASN A 225 1.43 -33.56 -30.34
CA ASN A 225 2.51 -34.50 -30.00
C ASN A 225 2.00 -35.67 -29.13
N LYS A 226 1.06 -35.43 -28.21
CA LYS A 226 0.38 -36.49 -27.46
C LYS A 226 -0.41 -37.43 -28.37
N ASN A 227 -1.20 -36.89 -29.30
CA ASN A 227 -1.96 -37.67 -30.27
C ASN A 227 -1.06 -38.51 -31.18
N SER A 228 0.10 -37.98 -31.59
CA SER A 228 1.10 -38.72 -32.36
C SER A 228 1.70 -39.90 -31.56
N ARG A 229 2.01 -39.69 -30.27
CA ARG A 229 2.50 -40.75 -29.37
C ARG A 229 1.47 -41.85 -29.16
N GLU A 230 0.20 -41.49 -29.05
CA GLU A 230 -0.90 -42.43 -28.86
C GLU A 230 -1.15 -43.27 -30.12
N LYS A 231 -1.13 -42.65 -31.31
CA LYS A 231 -1.13 -43.39 -32.58
C LYS A 231 0.05 -44.37 -32.70
N ASN A 232 1.24 -43.96 -32.25
CA ASN A 232 2.42 -44.83 -32.23
C ASN A 232 2.35 -45.95 -31.19
N LYS A 233 1.64 -45.78 -30.07
CA LYS A 233 1.38 -46.86 -29.12
C LYS A 233 0.40 -47.88 -29.73
N ASN A 234 -0.69 -47.41 -30.32
CA ASN A 234 -1.69 -48.27 -30.95
C ASN A 234 -1.12 -49.05 -32.14
N SER A 235 -0.21 -48.46 -32.92
CA SER A 235 0.47 -49.19 -34.00
C SER A 235 1.40 -50.29 -33.45
N ARG A 236 2.13 -50.02 -32.36
CA ARG A 236 2.99 -51.02 -31.68
C ARG A 236 2.19 -52.15 -31.05
N GLU A 237 0.99 -51.88 -30.54
CA GLU A 237 0.12 -52.93 -30.00
C GLU A 237 -0.45 -53.82 -31.11
N LYS A 238 -0.81 -53.24 -32.25
CA LYS A 238 -1.23 -54.02 -33.44
C LYS A 238 -0.10 -54.88 -33.99
N THR A 239 1.15 -54.41 -34.02
CA THR A 239 2.27 -55.24 -34.47
C THR A 239 2.59 -56.36 -33.50
N LYS A 240 2.46 -56.13 -32.18
CA LYS A 240 2.60 -57.18 -31.16
C LYS A 240 1.51 -58.25 -31.28
N SER A 241 0.25 -57.86 -31.51
CA SER A 241 -0.84 -58.85 -31.67
C SER A 241 -0.65 -59.69 -32.94
N PHE A 242 -0.19 -59.08 -34.04
CA PHE A 242 0.10 -59.79 -35.28
C PHE A 242 1.26 -60.80 -35.10
N SER A 243 2.33 -60.42 -34.39
CA SER A 243 3.42 -61.35 -34.06
C SER A 243 2.96 -62.52 -33.18
N ASN A 244 2.11 -62.27 -32.19
CA ASN A 244 1.58 -63.35 -31.33
C ASN A 244 0.70 -64.32 -32.11
N ASN A 245 -0.14 -63.81 -33.01
CA ASN A 245 -0.96 -64.66 -33.86
C ASN A 245 -0.12 -65.53 -34.80
N ASN A 246 0.99 -64.99 -35.33
CA ASN A 246 1.94 -65.75 -36.14
C ASN A 246 2.78 -66.77 -35.35
N MET A 247 3.10 -66.50 -34.08
CA MET A 247 3.72 -67.51 -33.19
C MET A 247 2.77 -68.69 -32.95
N ASN A 248 1.50 -68.40 -32.64
CA ASN A 248 0.49 -69.43 -32.40
C ASN A 248 0.20 -70.28 -33.65
N SER A 249 0.21 -69.69 -34.85
CA SER A 249 0.05 -70.45 -36.10
C SER A 249 1.28 -71.33 -36.39
N ARG A 250 2.50 -70.86 -36.08
CA ARG A 250 3.73 -71.67 -36.17
C ARG A 250 3.75 -72.83 -35.16
N GLU A 251 3.21 -72.64 -33.96
CA GLU A 251 3.08 -73.73 -32.99
C GLU A 251 2.07 -74.78 -33.42
N LYS A 252 0.92 -74.36 -33.98
CA LYS A 252 -0.08 -75.28 -34.54
C LYS A 252 0.43 -76.06 -35.75
N THR A 253 1.28 -75.48 -36.59
CA THR A 253 1.88 -76.19 -37.73
C THR A 253 3.01 -77.14 -37.30
N LYS A 254 3.76 -76.79 -36.24
CA LYS A 254 4.75 -77.69 -35.61
C LYS A 254 4.09 -78.89 -34.92
N SER A 255 2.96 -78.71 -34.23
CA SER A 255 2.23 -79.83 -33.62
C SER A 255 1.61 -80.75 -34.66
N PHE A 256 1.11 -80.20 -35.77
CA PHE A 256 0.59 -80.99 -36.89
C PHE A 256 1.68 -81.81 -37.59
N SER A 257 2.88 -81.23 -37.82
CA SER A 257 4.01 -81.97 -38.37
C SER A 257 4.50 -83.09 -37.44
N LYS A 258 4.49 -82.87 -36.12
CA LYS A 258 4.89 -83.87 -35.11
C LYS A 258 3.97 -85.10 -35.08
N ASN A 259 2.68 -84.90 -35.34
CA ASN A 259 1.70 -85.98 -35.36
C ASN A 259 1.77 -86.82 -36.66
N ASN A 260 2.27 -86.26 -37.75
CA ASN A 260 2.43 -86.97 -39.03
C ASN A 260 3.77 -87.74 -39.16
N THR A 261 4.70 -87.62 -38.22
CA THR A 261 5.96 -88.39 -38.20
C THR A 261 5.92 -89.62 -37.29
N MET A 262 4.77 -89.89 -36.66
CA MET A 262 4.55 -91.01 -35.74
C MET A 262 3.55 -92.07 -36.29
N ASN A 263 3.35 -92.08 -37.61
CA ASN A 263 2.68 -93.17 -38.34
C ASN A 263 3.67 -93.85 -39.27
#